data_AF-A0A7T1AYS5-F1
#
_entry.id   AF-A0A7T1AYS5-F1
#
_cell.length_a   1.000
_cell.length_b   1.000
_cell.length_c   1.000
_cell.angle_alpha   90.00
_cell.angle_beta   90.00
_cell.angle_gamma   90.00
#
_symmetry.space_group_name_H-M   'P 1'
#
loop_
_entity.id
_entity.type
_entity.pdbx_description
1 polymer ?
#
loop_
_entity_poly.entity_id
_entity_poly.type
_entity_poly.pdbx_seq_one_letter_code
_entity_poly.pdbx_strand_id
1 'polypeptide(L)'
;MNELIIEHDYKVTTQQGSVNFEEYDNLLAEAQNLADHVKTVEVTEENVKEAKKLMASMNNRVKDLESVRKDVKKSMLQPYNHFESQVKTIKQVIDEAVGHVKKQERELTEQEREDKKQSIVTLFDKRIKHYDFENILGFADFLRPEYLNKSYSMNKVEDQLVQWLEKTKRDLEVINRSSNREELIIEYQNTQDLSMAFERVDKRNERKRQIETQQNERKQPTKQTYHVFTIGDDKEAQIAKLLLEQNNINFEYKNY
;
A
#
# COMPACT_ATOMS: atom_id res chain seq x y z
N MET A 1 29.38 -31.56 3.88
CA MET A 1 28.99 -30.16 3.60
C MET A 1 30.11 -29.16 3.92
N ASN A 2 30.97 -29.38 4.92
CA ASN A 2 32.13 -28.52 5.21
C ASN A 2 33.34 -28.65 4.24
N GLU A 3 33.27 -29.52 3.23
CA GLU A 3 34.39 -29.76 2.29
C GLU A 3 34.43 -28.77 1.11
N LEU A 4 33.43 -27.89 0.98
CA LEU A 4 33.33 -26.93 -0.14
C LEU A 4 33.93 -25.56 0.17
N ILE A 5 34.22 -25.27 1.44
CA ILE A 5 34.81 -24.00 1.87
C ILE A 5 36.30 -24.24 2.06
N ILE A 6 37.08 -23.98 1.00
CA ILE A 6 38.54 -23.94 1.09
C ILE A 6 38.91 -22.53 1.55
N GLU A 7 39.54 -22.40 2.71
CA GLU A 7 40.09 -21.13 3.19
C GLU A 7 41.18 -20.66 2.22
N HIS A 8 40.96 -19.52 1.58
CA HIS A 8 41.94 -18.91 0.70
C HIS A 8 42.57 -17.71 1.41
N ASP A 9 43.89 -17.73 1.60
CA ASP A 9 44.66 -16.52 1.78
C ASP A 9 44.63 -15.77 0.45
N TYR A 10 43.86 -14.68 0.38
CA TYR A 10 43.79 -13.82 -0.79
C TYR A 10 45.15 -13.14 -1.02
N LYS A 11 46.11 -13.85 -1.63
CA LYS A 11 47.44 -13.36 -1.98
C LYS A 11 47.35 -12.39 -3.14
N VAL A 12 46.85 -11.19 -2.88
CA VAL A 12 46.83 -10.09 -3.83
C VAL A 12 48.14 -9.30 -3.68
N THR A 13 49.04 -9.44 -4.63
CA THR A 13 50.24 -8.60 -4.72
C THR A 13 49.93 -7.37 -5.56
N THR A 14 50.08 -6.18 -4.98
CA THR A 14 49.94 -4.91 -5.68
C THR A 14 51.32 -4.30 -5.92
N GLN A 15 51.64 -3.95 -7.16
CA GLN A 15 52.77 -3.08 -7.47
C GLN A 15 52.22 -1.68 -7.75
N GLN A 16 52.65 -0.69 -6.96
CA GLN A 16 52.26 0.70 -7.19
C GLN A 16 52.88 1.17 -8.50
N GLY A 17 52.07 1.42 -9.52
CA GLY A 17 52.59 1.89 -10.80
C GLY A 17 53.17 3.31 -10.65
N SER A 18 54.39 3.49 -11.12
CA SER A 18 55.04 4.80 -11.22
C SER A 18 54.86 5.35 -12.64
N VAL A 19 54.46 6.62 -12.76
CA VAL A 19 54.39 7.31 -14.05
C VAL A 19 55.58 8.27 -14.11
N ASN A 20 56.57 7.95 -14.94
CA ASN A 20 57.70 8.84 -15.19
C ASN A 20 57.37 9.76 -16.38
N PHE A 21 57.38 11.08 -16.18
CA PHE A 21 57.13 12.06 -17.24
C PHE A 21 58.44 12.81 -17.56
N GLU A 22 59.31 12.15 -18.32
CA GLU A 22 60.70 12.58 -18.56
C GLU A 22 60.82 13.94 -19.29
N GLU A 23 59.81 14.31 -20.08
CA GLU A 23 59.78 15.58 -20.83
C GLU A 23 58.98 16.70 -20.16
N TYR A 24 58.55 16.53 -18.90
CA TYR A 24 57.75 17.53 -18.19
C TYR A 24 58.40 18.91 -18.20
N ASP A 25 59.68 19.00 -17.86
CA ASP A 25 60.40 20.26 -17.74
C ASP A 25 60.54 20.98 -19.10
N ASN A 26 60.77 20.21 -20.16
CA ASN A 26 60.89 20.75 -21.53
C ASN A 26 59.53 21.26 -22.04
N LEU A 27 58.45 20.49 -21.84
CA LEU A 27 57.10 20.88 -22.25
C LEU A 27 56.57 22.06 -21.43
N LEU A 28 56.94 22.16 -20.15
CA LEU A 28 56.61 23.30 -19.30
C LEU A 28 57.33 24.57 -19.77
N ALA A 29 58.62 24.48 -20.08
CA ALA A 29 59.41 25.60 -20.59
C ALA A 29 58.93 26.06 -21.98
N GLU A 30 58.56 25.13 -22.87
CA GLU A 30 58.00 25.47 -24.18
C GLU A 30 56.62 26.14 -24.05
N ALA A 31 55.77 25.64 -23.15
CA ALA A 31 54.46 26.23 -22.86
C ALA A 31 54.57 27.63 -22.23
N GLN A 32 55.55 27.86 -21.35
CA GLN A 32 55.83 29.16 -20.75
C GLN A 32 56.35 30.17 -21.78
N ASN A 33 57.33 29.79 -22.60
CA ASN A 33 57.84 30.64 -23.68
C ASN A 33 56.74 31.02 -24.69
N LEU A 34 55.88 30.06 -25.06
CA LEU A 34 54.74 30.32 -25.93
C LEU A 34 53.70 31.24 -25.27
N ALA A 35 53.41 31.06 -23.98
CA ALA A 35 52.46 31.90 -23.25
C ALA A 35 52.96 33.35 -23.11
N ASP A 36 54.26 33.54 -22.89
CA ASP A 36 54.85 34.88 -22.78
C ASP A 36 54.93 35.57 -24.14
N HIS A 37 55.17 34.82 -25.22
CA HIS A 37 55.09 35.33 -26.59
C HIS A 37 53.66 35.75 -26.96
N VAL A 38 52.63 34.98 -26.58
CA VAL A 38 51.22 35.33 -26.84
C VAL A 38 50.77 36.56 -26.05
N LYS A 39 51.30 36.79 -24.84
CA LYS A 39 50.99 37.99 -24.03
C LYS A 39 51.60 39.28 -24.59
N THR A 40 52.67 39.19 -25.39
CA THR A 40 53.38 40.34 -25.96
C THR A 40 52.88 40.74 -27.36
N VAL A 41 52.03 39.93 -27.99
CA VAL A 41 51.46 40.22 -29.32
C VAL A 41 50.20 41.09 -29.18
N GLU A 42 50.28 42.36 -29.56
CA GLU A 42 49.10 43.21 -29.76
C GLU A 42 48.36 42.79 -31.05
N VAL A 43 47.06 42.48 -30.91
CA VAL A 43 46.24 41.98 -32.02
C VAL A 43 45.80 43.14 -32.92
N THR A 44 46.49 43.32 -34.04
CA THR A 44 46.12 44.25 -35.12
C THR A 44 45.38 43.51 -36.27
N GLU A 45 44.65 44.22 -37.13
CA GLU A 45 43.80 43.63 -38.19
C GLU A 45 44.54 42.69 -39.16
N GLU A 46 45.85 42.88 -39.39
CA GLU A 46 46.68 41.99 -40.21
C GLU A 46 47.11 40.70 -39.49
N ASN A 47 47.28 40.73 -38.16
CA ASN A 47 47.85 39.63 -37.37
C ASN A 47 46.80 38.67 -36.77
N VAL A 48 45.50 39.00 -36.84
CA VAL A 48 44.40 38.21 -36.26
C VAL A 48 44.38 36.75 -36.78
N LYS A 49 44.70 36.53 -38.06
CA LYS A 49 44.71 35.18 -38.65
C LYS A 49 45.81 34.30 -38.06
N GLU A 50 46.99 34.85 -37.82
CA GLU A 50 48.12 34.13 -37.26
C GLU A 50 47.93 33.87 -35.76
N ALA A 51 47.43 34.87 -35.02
CA ALA A 51 47.05 34.71 -33.62
C ALA A 51 45.99 33.61 -33.42
N LYS A 52 44.97 33.53 -34.30
CA LYS A 52 43.97 32.44 -34.27
C LYS A 52 44.57 31.06 -34.55
N LYS A 53 45.52 30.95 -35.48
CA LYS A 53 46.24 29.69 -35.75
C LYS A 53 47.10 29.27 -34.55
N LEU A 54 47.76 30.22 -33.90
CA LEU A 54 48.57 29.97 -32.71
C LEU A 54 47.70 29.51 -31.53
N MET A 55 46.56 30.16 -31.27
CA MET A 55 45.59 29.71 -30.26
C MET A 55 45.03 28.31 -30.57
N ALA A 56 44.74 28.01 -31.84
CA ALA A 56 44.29 26.67 -32.23
C ALA A 56 45.36 25.60 -31.99
N SER A 57 46.63 25.91 -32.29
CA SER A 57 47.77 25.03 -32.00
C SER A 57 47.92 24.77 -30.50
N MET A 58 47.78 25.81 -29.66
CA MET A 58 47.81 25.68 -28.20
C MET A 58 46.68 24.80 -27.69
N ASN A 59 45.46 25.04 -28.15
CA ASN A 59 44.29 24.25 -27.75
C ASN A 59 44.42 22.78 -28.18
N ASN A 60 45.06 22.49 -29.32
CA ASN A 60 45.33 21.13 -29.75
C ASN A 60 46.40 20.45 -28.88
N ARG A 61 47.52 21.12 -28.58
CA ARG A 61 48.54 20.59 -27.66
C ARG A 61 48.00 20.29 -26.26
N VAL A 62 47.14 21.16 -25.73
CA VAL A 62 46.45 20.92 -24.45
C VAL A 62 45.54 19.69 -24.52
N LYS A 63 44.80 19.53 -25.63
CA LYS A 63 43.96 18.34 -25.85
C LYS A 63 44.77 17.06 -25.94
N ASP A 64 45.93 17.09 -26.61
CA ASP A 64 46.82 15.93 -26.74
C ASP A 64 47.38 15.52 -25.38
N LEU A 65 47.81 16.48 -24.56
CA LEU A 65 48.31 16.23 -23.21
C LEU A 65 47.22 15.69 -22.27
N GLU A 66 46.00 16.23 -22.40
CA GLU A 66 44.81 15.70 -21.72
C GLU A 66 44.42 14.29 -22.20
N SER A 67 44.63 13.97 -23.48
CA SER A 67 44.43 12.62 -24.02
C SER A 67 45.41 11.64 -23.39
N VAL A 68 46.71 11.97 -23.39
CA VAL A 68 47.75 11.15 -22.78
C VAL A 68 47.48 10.93 -21.29
N ARG A 69 47.06 11.97 -20.56
CA ARG A 69 46.63 11.84 -19.14
C ARG A 69 45.51 10.81 -18.97
N LYS A 70 44.49 10.86 -19.83
CA LYS A 70 43.35 9.92 -19.79
C LYS A 70 43.79 8.50 -20.14
N ASP A 71 44.68 8.33 -21.11
CA ASP A 71 45.19 7.03 -21.53
C ASP A 71 46.06 6.39 -20.46
N VAL A 72 46.95 7.15 -19.83
CA VAL A 72 47.74 6.67 -18.67
C VAL A 72 46.82 6.26 -17.52
N LYS A 73 45.84 7.10 -17.16
CA LYS A 73 44.84 6.75 -16.13
C LYS A 73 44.10 5.46 -16.47
N LYS A 74 43.67 5.30 -17.73
CA LYS A 74 42.98 4.10 -18.20
C LYS A 74 43.88 2.86 -18.11
N SER A 75 45.14 2.97 -18.54
CA SER A 75 46.13 1.89 -18.47
C SER A 75 46.39 1.44 -17.03
N MET A 76 46.53 2.38 -16.09
CA MET A 76 46.73 2.05 -14.68
C MET A 76 45.48 1.44 -14.01
N LEU A 77 44.28 1.86 -14.43
CA LEU A 77 43.03 1.31 -13.93
C LEU A 77 42.64 -0.02 -14.60
N GLN A 78 43.21 -0.38 -15.75
CA GLN A 78 42.91 -1.66 -16.41
C GLN A 78 43.17 -2.89 -15.52
N PRO A 79 44.34 -3.02 -14.85
CA PRO A 79 44.58 -4.11 -13.90
C PRO A 79 43.57 -4.14 -12.75
N TYR A 80 43.20 -2.97 -12.23
CA TYR A 80 42.19 -2.85 -11.18
C TYR A 80 40.81 -3.31 -11.67
N ASN A 81 40.36 -2.81 -12.82
CA ASN A 81 39.08 -3.18 -13.42
C ASN A 81 39.01 -4.69 -13.74
N HIS A 82 40.13 -5.30 -14.15
CA HIS A 82 40.20 -6.74 -14.38
C HIS A 82 40.02 -7.51 -13.06
N PHE A 83 40.73 -7.13 -12.00
CA PHE A 83 40.55 -7.71 -10.67
C PHE A 83 39.12 -7.52 -10.13
N GLU A 84 38.57 -6.31 -10.25
CA GLU A 84 37.19 -6.01 -9.86
C GLU A 84 36.20 -6.91 -10.61
N SER A 85 36.39 -7.09 -11.92
CA SER A 85 35.56 -7.98 -12.72
C SER A 85 35.67 -9.44 -12.27
N GLN A 86 36.88 -9.91 -11.93
CA GLN A 86 37.07 -11.28 -11.42
C GLN A 86 36.34 -11.48 -10.09
N VAL A 87 36.48 -10.53 -9.15
CA VAL A 87 35.78 -10.56 -7.86
C VAL A 87 34.26 -10.52 -8.07
N LYS A 88 33.78 -9.68 -8.99
CA LYS A 88 32.34 -9.57 -9.29
C LYS A 88 31.79 -10.87 -9.88
N THR A 89 32.52 -11.54 -10.77
CA THR A 89 32.13 -12.83 -11.32
C THR A 89 32.04 -13.89 -10.22
N ILE A 90 33.03 -13.97 -9.34
CA ILE A 90 33.02 -14.91 -8.20
C ILE A 90 31.82 -14.63 -7.29
N LYS A 91 31.59 -13.36 -6.96
CA LYS A 91 30.45 -12.94 -6.15
C LYS A 91 29.12 -13.34 -6.81
N GLN A 92 28.98 -13.12 -8.11
CA GLN A 92 27.76 -13.46 -8.85
C GLN A 92 27.46 -14.96 -8.80
N VAL A 93 28.47 -15.82 -8.99
CA VAL A 93 28.31 -17.28 -8.90
C VAL A 93 27.82 -17.70 -7.50
N ILE A 94 28.37 -17.09 -6.45
CA ILE A 94 27.95 -17.35 -5.06
C ILE A 94 26.52 -16.85 -4.83
N ASP A 95 26.20 -15.64 -5.26
CA ASP A 95 24.87 -15.03 -5.11
C ASP A 95 23.79 -15.86 -5.83
N GLU A 96 24.09 -16.39 -7.02
CA GLU A 96 23.21 -17.28 -7.77
C GLU A 96 22.96 -18.60 -7.04
N ALA A 97 24.01 -19.24 -6.51
CA ALA A 97 23.89 -20.47 -5.72
C ALA A 97 23.06 -20.25 -4.43
N VAL A 98 23.31 -19.15 -3.71
CA VAL A 98 22.53 -18.78 -2.51
C VAL A 98 21.08 -18.47 -2.89
N GLY A 99 20.86 -17.80 -4.01
CA GLY A 99 19.53 -17.52 -4.55
C GLY A 99 18.75 -18.79 -4.84
N HIS A 100 19.39 -19.79 -5.45
CA HIS A 100 18.80 -21.09 -5.74
C HIS A 100 18.37 -21.82 -4.46
N VAL A 101 19.23 -21.88 -3.45
CA VAL A 101 18.91 -22.53 -2.15
C VAL A 101 17.75 -21.81 -1.45
N LYS A 102 17.77 -20.47 -1.41
CA LYS A 102 16.66 -19.68 -0.82
C LYS A 102 15.34 -19.91 -1.54
N LYS A 103 15.37 -20.07 -2.86
CA LYS A 103 14.17 -20.38 -3.64
C LYS A 103 13.63 -21.76 -3.27
N GLN A 104 14.49 -22.78 -3.22
CA GLN A 104 14.11 -24.13 -2.80
C GLN A 104 13.55 -24.17 -1.37
N GLU A 105 14.16 -23.43 -0.44
CA GLU A 105 13.67 -23.30 0.94
C GLU A 105 12.26 -22.70 1.00
N ARG A 106 11.99 -21.65 0.20
CA ARG A 106 10.67 -21.03 0.10
C ARG A 106 9.64 -21.96 -0.52
N GLU A 107 9.99 -22.66 -1.60
CA GLU A 107 9.11 -23.62 -2.27
C GLU A 107 8.74 -24.77 -1.32
N LEU A 108 9.71 -25.32 -0.60
CA LEU A 108 9.46 -26.34 0.42
C LEU A 108 8.59 -25.82 1.56
N THR A 109 8.85 -24.62 2.06
CA THR A 109 8.04 -24.03 3.13
C THR A 109 6.60 -23.78 2.69
N GLU A 110 6.40 -23.32 1.46
CA GLU A 110 5.06 -23.10 0.91
C GLU A 110 4.34 -24.43 0.63
N GLN A 111 5.06 -25.45 0.17
CA GLN A 111 4.51 -26.79 0.00
C GLN A 111 4.09 -27.40 1.34
N GLU A 112 4.95 -27.33 2.37
CA GLU A 112 4.60 -27.73 3.74
C GLU A 112 3.36 -26.99 4.25
N ARG A 113 3.21 -25.71 3.89
CA ARG A 113 2.06 -24.87 4.26
C ARG A 113 0.77 -25.35 3.60
N GLU A 114 0.82 -25.66 2.31
CA GLU A 114 -0.34 -26.13 1.55
C GLU A 114 -0.72 -27.57 1.93
N ASP A 115 0.26 -28.46 2.13
CA ASP A 115 0.03 -29.83 2.61
C ASP A 115 -0.65 -29.83 3.99
N LYS A 116 -0.20 -28.93 4.86
CA LYS A 116 -0.83 -28.72 6.18
C LYS A 116 -2.24 -28.19 6.04
N LYS A 117 -2.47 -27.20 5.18
CA LYS A 117 -3.80 -26.67 4.88
C LYS A 117 -4.74 -27.78 4.39
N GLN A 118 -4.29 -28.61 3.46
CA GLN A 118 -5.06 -29.73 2.93
C GLN A 118 -5.39 -30.76 4.02
N SER A 119 -4.44 -31.00 4.93
CA SER A 119 -4.66 -31.86 6.10
C SER A 119 -5.73 -31.28 7.04
N ILE A 120 -5.72 -29.97 7.26
CA ILE A 120 -6.73 -29.28 8.09
C ILE A 120 -8.10 -29.31 7.39
N VAL A 121 -8.17 -29.09 6.07
CA VAL A 121 -9.40 -29.23 5.29
C VAL A 121 -9.98 -30.64 5.47
N THR A 122 -9.17 -31.66 5.29
CA THR A 122 -9.60 -33.06 5.45
C THR A 122 -10.10 -33.35 6.87
N LEU A 123 -9.47 -32.76 7.89
CA LEU A 123 -9.91 -32.88 9.29
C LEU A 123 -11.23 -32.14 9.53
N PHE A 124 -11.38 -30.94 8.96
CA PHE A 124 -12.59 -30.13 9.03
C PHE A 124 -13.77 -30.85 8.39
N ASP A 125 -13.62 -31.31 7.14
CA ASP A 125 -14.67 -32.00 6.38
C ASP A 125 -15.13 -33.30 7.03
N LYS A 126 -14.25 -33.99 7.75
CA LYS A 126 -14.62 -35.17 8.55
C LYS A 126 -15.47 -34.79 9.76
N ARG A 127 -15.14 -33.70 10.45
CA ARG A 127 -15.78 -33.30 11.70
C ARG A 127 -17.09 -32.53 11.47
N ILE A 128 -17.14 -31.64 10.47
CA ILE A 128 -18.29 -30.77 10.21
C ILE A 128 -19.56 -31.55 9.85
N LYS A 129 -19.42 -32.71 9.19
CA LYS A 129 -20.54 -33.61 8.83
C LYS A 129 -21.37 -34.10 10.02
N HIS A 130 -20.82 -34.02 11.23
CA HIS A 130 -21.54 -34.38 12.46
C HIS A 130 -22.35 -33.22 13.05
N TYR A 131 -22.37 -32.05 12.39
CA TYR A 131 -23.03 -30.85 12.86
C TYR A 131 -24.04 -30.33 11.83
N ASP A 132 -25.20 -29.90 12.31
CA ASP A 132 -26.32 -29.47 11.47
C ASP A 132 -26.17 -28.05 10.88
N PHE A 133 -25.01 -27.41 11.05
CA PHE A 133 -24.73 -26.03 10.62
C PHE A 133 -23.68 -25.92 9.51
N GLU A 134 -23.35 -27.02 8.83
CA GLU A 134 -22.41 -27.05 7.70
C GLU A 134 -22.77 -26.03 6.60
N ASN A 135 -24.07 -25.79 6.37
CA ASN A 135 -24.56 -24.81 5.39
C ASN A 135 -24.46 -23.34 5.87
N ILE A 136 -24.12 -23.11 7.14
CA ILE A 136 -24.10 -21.78 7.76
C ILE A 136 -22.65 -21.29 7.90
N LEU A 137 -21.72 -22.14 8.33
CA LEU A 137 -20.31 -21.78 8.52
C LEU A 137 -19.41 -22.86 7.91
N GLY A 138 -18.41 -22.42 7.16
CA GLY A 138 -17.49 -23.29 6.42
C GLY A 138 -16.04 -23.19 6.89
N PHE A 139 -15.17 -23.86 6.14
CA PHE A 139 -13.74 -23.92 6.44
C PHE A 139 -13.07 -22.53 6.46
N ALA A 140 -13.50 -21.62 5.57
CA ALA A 140 -12.97 -20.27 5.49
C ALA A 140 -13.16 -19.47 6.79
N ASP A 141 -14.25 -19.75 7.51
CA ASP A 141 -14.60 -19.07 8.76
C ASP A 141 -13.81 -19.61 9.96
N PHE A 142 -13.27 -20.83 9.84
CA PHE A 142 -12.40 -21.43 10.86
C PHE A 142 -10.92 -21.13 10.61
N LEU A 143 -10.48 -21.11 9.34
CA LEU A 143 -9.07 -21.04 8.99
C LEU A 143 -8.42 -19.72 9.44
N ARG A 144 -7.38 -19.83 10.27
CA ARG A 144 -6.52 -18.70 10.65
C ARG A 144 -5.14 -18.85 10.03
N PRO A 145 -4.48 -17.74 9.61
CA PRO A 145 -3.10 -17.78 9.09
C PRO A 145 -2.12 -18.47 10.04
N GLU A 146 -2.33 -18.31 11.34
CA GLU A 146 -1.52 -18.90 12.41
C GLU A 146 -1.50 -20.43 12.37
N TYR A 147 -2.60 -21.07 11.96
CA TYR A 147 -2.69 -22.54 11.88
C TYR A 147 -1.81 -23.11 10.79
N LEU A 148 -1.44 -22.31 9.79
CA LEU A 148 -0.54 -22.70 8.71
C LEU A 148 0.93 -22.58 9.09
N ASN A 149 1.26 -21.92 10.21
CA ASN A 149 2.65 -21.76 10.66
C ASN A 149 3.26 -23.09 11.10
N LYS A 150 4.55 -23.31 10.79
CA LYS A 150 5.29 -24.53 11.17
C LYS A 150 5.33 -24.77 12.67
N SER A 151 5.37 -23.72 13.48
CA SER A 151 5.40 -23.78 14.95
C SER A 151 4.07 -24.20 15.58
N TYR A 152 2.96 -24.13 14.84
CA TYR A 152 1.65 -24.46 15.36
C TYR A 152 1.38 -25.95 15.12
N SER A 153 1.29 -26.77 16.17
CA SER A 153 1.11 -28.21 16.00
C SER A 153 -0.29 -28.57 15.47
N MET A 154 -0.39 -29.66 14.71
CA MET A 154 -1.67 -30.15 14.18
C MET A 154 -2.67 -30.47 15.29
N ASN A 155 -2.22 -31.06 16.40
CA ASN A 155 -3.05 -31.36 17.56
C ASN A 155 -3.70 -30.08 18.14
N LYS A 156 -2.98 -28.96 18.19
CA LYS A 156 -3.56 -27.69 18.64
C LYS A 156 -4.64 -27.19 17.68
N VAL A 157 -4.44 -27.36 16.37
CA VAL A 157 -5.48 -27.00 15.37
C VAL A 157 -6.72 -27.86 15.57
N GLU A 158 -6.54 -29.15 15.84
CA GLU A 158 -7.64 -30.08 16.11
C GLU A 158 -8.42 -29.71 17.39
N ASP A 159 -7.73 -29.39 18.48
CA ASP A 159 -8.35 -28.92 19.71
C ASP A 159 -9.13 -27.61 19.50
N GLN A 160 -8.55 -26.66 18.76
CA GLN A 160 -9.21 -25.40 18.42
C GLN A 160 -10.43 -25.62 17.51
N LEU A 161 -10.35 -26.57 16.57
CA LEU A 161 -11.46 -26.95 15.72
C LEU A 161 -12.64 -27.50 16.55
N VAL A 162 -12.37 -28.39 17.51
CA VAL A 162 -13.41 -28.92 18.41
C VAL A 162 -14.06 -27.80 19.21
N GLN A 163 -13.25 -26.96 19.84
CA GLN A 163 -13.74 -25.84 20.65
C GLN A 163 -14.59 -24.89 19.82
N TRP A 164 -14.17 -24.57 18.59
CA TRP A 164 -14.91 -23.73 17.66
C TRP A 164 -16.24 -24.38 17.28
N LEU A 165 -16.26 -25.66 16.88
CA LEU A 165 -17.48 -26.38 16.52
C LEU A 165 -18.49 -26.43 17.68
N GLU A 166 -18.03 -26.74 18.90
CA GLU A 166 -18.89 -26.77 20.09
C GLU A 166 -19.41 -25.39 20.52
N LYS A 167 -18.58 -24.35 20.37
CA LYS A 167 -19.01 -22.97 20.59
C LYS A 167 -20.09 -22.58 19.58
N THR A 168 -19.83 -22.80 18.30
CA THR A 168 -20.78 -22.48 17.22
C THR A 168 -22.10 -23.23 17.38
N LYS A 169 -22.06 -24.52 17.75
CA LYS A 169 -23.28 -25.29 18.05
C LYS A 169 -24.11 -24.60 19.12
N ARG A 170 -23.50 -24.25 20.25
CA ARG A 170 -24.18 -23.59 21.38
C ARG A 170 -24.73 -22.22 21.00
N ASP A 171 -23.94 -21.41 20.30
CA ASP A 171 -24.34 -20.08 19.84
C ASP A 171 -25.57 -20.18 18.91
N LEU A 172 -25.56 -21.11 17.95
CA LEU A 172 -26.67 -21.33 17.03
C LEU A 172 -27.91 -21.91 17.73
N GLU A 173 -27.76 -22.74 18.75
CA GLU A 173 -28.89 -23.19 19.57
C GLU A 173 -29.58 -22.01 20.29
N VAL A 174 -28.81 -21.02 20.77
CA VAL A 174 -29.35 -19.80 21.38
C VAL A 174 -30.06 -18.93 20.34
N ILE A 175 -29.44 -18.74 19.17
CA ILE A 175 -30.03 -17.97 18.07
C ILE A 175 -31.34 -18.63 17.58
N ASN A 176 -31.37 -19.95 17.48
CA ASN A 176 -32.56 -20.69 17.05
C ASN A 176 -33.75 -20.56 18.02
N ARG A 177 -33.49 -20.30 19.31
CA ARG A 177 -34.54 -20.03 20.32
C ARG A 177 -35.04 -18.58 20.29
N SER A 178 -34.39 -17.70 19.53
CA SER A 178 -34.68 -16.27 19.49
C SER A 178 -35.68 -15.94 18.38
N SER A 179 -36.51 -14.92 18.60
CA SER A 179 -37.57 -14.51 17.66
C SER A 179 -37.03 -13.98 16.31
N ASN A 180 -35.83 -13.41 16.29
CA ASN A 180 -35.18 -12.81 15.12
C ASN A 180 -34.11 -13.73 14.51
N ARG A 181 -34.38 -15.04 14.45
CA ARG A 181 -33.42 -16.07 14.02
C ARG A 181 -32.69 -15.72 12.71
N GLU A 182 -33.40 -15.37 11.64
CA GLU A 182 -32.81 -15.15 10.33
C GLU A 182 -31.82 -13.98 10.32
N GLU A 183 -32.21 -12.83 10.88
CA GLU A 183 -31.34 -11.66 10.99
C GLU A 183 -30.11 -11.93 11.87
N LEU A 184 -30.29 -12.70 12.95
CA LEU A 184 -29.21 -13.07 13.86
C LEU A 184 -28.23 -14.06 13.24
N ILE A 185 -28.70 -15.04 12.44
CA ILE A 185 -27.81 -15.97 11.73
C ILE A 185 -26.92 -15.20 10.75
N ILE A 186 -27.48 -14.25 10.00
CA ILE A 186 -26.72 -13.45 9.02
C ILE A 186 -25.64 -12.61 9.73
N GLU A 187 -25.98 -11.93 10.82
CA GLU A 187 -24.98 -11.16 11.57
C GLU A 187 -23.94 -12.07 12.22
N TYR A 188 -24.35 -13.23 12.74
CA TYR A 188 -23.45 -14.20 13.34
C TYR A 188 -22.47 -14.82 12.33
N GLN A 189 -22.88 -15.04 11.07
CA GLN A 189 -21.96 -15.47 10.01
C GLN A 189 -20.84 -14.44 9.79
N ASN A 190 -21.15 -13.15 9.89
CA ASN A 190 -20.18 -12.08 9.67
C ASN A 190 -19.27 -11.84 10.89
N THR A 191 -19.77 -12.03 12.11
CA THR A 191 -19.04 -11.69 13.34
C THR A 191 -18.46 -12.90 14.06
N GLN A 192 -19.06 -14.08 13.89
CA GLN A 192 -18.83 -15.31 14.67
C GLN A 192 -18.91 -15.09 16.20
N ASP A 193 -19.62 -14.04 16.60
CA ASP A 193 -19.79 -13.61 17.99
C ASP A 193 -21.26 -13.33 18.24
N LEU A 194 -21.81 -14.08 19.20
CA LEU A 194 -23.21 -14.02 19.59
C LEU A 194 -23.58 -12.63 20.14
N SER A 195 -22.75 -12.07 21.03
CA SER A 195 -23.02 -10.79 21.68
C SER A 195 -23.06 -9.65 20.66
N MET A 196 -22.10 -9.64 19.73
CA MET A 196 -22.07 -8.65 18.66
C MET A 196 -23.25 -8.80 17.69
N ALA A 197 -23.68 -10.03 17.40
CA ALA A 197 -24.83 -10.27 16.53
C ALA A 197 -26.13 -9.71 17.14
N PHE A 198 -26.38 -9.98 18.43
CA PHE A 198 -27.54 -9.42 19.14
C PHE A 198 -27.49 -7.90 19.20
N GLU A 199 -26.34 -7.32 19.59
CA GLU A 199 -26.20 -5.86 19.69
C GLU A 199 -26.49 -5.16 18.35
N ARG A 200 -26.02 -5.73 17.23
CA ARG A 200 -26.28 -5.18 15.89
C ARG A 200 -27.74 -5.28 15.48
N VAL A 201 -28.38 -6.42 15.75
CA VAL A 201 -29.82 -6.60 15.45
C VAL A 201 -30.66 -5.67 16.31
N ASP A 202 -30.37 -5.54 17.60
CA ASP A 202 -31.09 -4.66 18.52
C ASP A 202 -30.96 -3.19 18.11
N LYS A 203 -29.74 -2.71 17.85
CA LYS A 203 -29.51 -1.34 17.35
C LYS A 203 -30.25 -1.06 16.05
N ARG A 204 -30.32 -2.05 15.15
CA ARG A 204 -31.07 -1.91 13.88
C ARG A 204 -32.57 -1.83 14.13
N ASN A 205 -33.10 -2.65 15.04
CA ASN A 205 -34.51 -2.63 15.41
C ASN A 205 -34.90 -1.32 16.11
N GLU A 206 -34.05 -0.79 17.00
CA GLU A 206 -34.25 0.51 17.63
C GLU A 206 -34.27 1.63 16.60
N ARG A 207 -33.33 1.64 15.64
CA ARG A 207 -33.32 2.62 14.54
C ARG A 207 -34.57 2.55 13.68
N LYS A 208 -35.04 1.33 13.34
CA LYS A 208 -36.30 1.15 12.60
C LYS A 208 -37.47 1.77 13.35
N ARG A 209 -37.60 1.50 14.66
CA ARG A 209 -38.66 2.09 15.51
C ARG A 209 -38.59 3.61 15.56
N GLN A 210 -37.39 4.19 15.71
CA GLN A 210 -37.22 5.65 15.74
C GLN A 210 -37.58 6.33 14.41
N ILE A 211 -37.34 5.66 13.29
CA ILE A 211 -37.71 6.17 11.97
C ILE A 211 -39.24 6.09 11.81
N GLU A 212 -39.86 4.99 12.22
CA GLU A 212 -41.32 4.82 12.16
C GLU A 212 -42.07 5.85 13.03
N THR A 213 -41.60 6.12 14.25
CA THR A 213 -42.21 7.16 15.11
C THR A 213 -42.10 8.54 14.47
N GLN A 214 -40.93 8.92 13.97
CA GLN A 214 -40.73 10.21 13.29
C GLN A 214 -41.56 10.34 12.01
N GLN A 215 -41.74 9.26 11.25
CA GLN A 215 -42.59 9.28 10.05
C GLN A 215 -44.07 9.38 10.39
N ASN A 216 -44.53 8.72 11.46
CA ASN A 216 -45.91 8.83 11.92
C ASN A 216 -46.22 10.21 12.53
N GLU A 217 -45.27 10.82 13.23
CA GLU A 217 -45.38 12.21 13.70
C GLU A 217 -45.45 13.21 12.55
N ARG A 218 -44.67 13.01 11.48
CA ARG A 218 -44.73 13.84 10.26
C ARG A 218 -46.03 13.66 9.45
N LYS A 219 -46.78 12.58 9.67
CA LYS A 219 -48.06 12.30 8.98
C LYS A 219 -49.29 12.77 9.75
N GLN A 220 -49.16 13.31 10.95
CA GLN A 220 -50.31 13.91 11.64
C GLN A 220 -50.73 15.21 10.92
N PRO A 221 -52.02 15.39 10.56
CA PRO A 221 -52.47 16.60 9.89
C PRO A 221 -52.29 17.80 10.82
N THR A 222 -51.66 18.87 10.31
CA THR A 222 -51.57 20.17 10.98
C THR A 222 -52.97 20.61 11.42
N LYS A 223 -53.23 20.64 12.73
CA LYS A 223 -54.54 21.07 13.29
C LYS A 223 -54.87 22.47 12.75
N GLN A 224 -55.84 22.56 11.84
CA GLN A 224 -56.41 23.84 11.40
C GLN A 224 -57.28 24.38 12.54
N THR A 225 -56.80 25.43 13.20
CA THR A 225 -57.56 26.14 14.24
C THR A 225 -58.55 27.09 13.57
N TYR A 226 -59.85 26.91 13.80
CA TYR A 226 -60.89 27.82 13.33
C TYR A 226 -61.32 28.75 14.47
N HIS A 227 -61.45 30.05 14.20
CA HIS A 227 -61.97 31.03 15.16
C HIS A 227 -63.36 31.48 14.72
N VAL A 228 -64.34 31.40 15.63
CA VAL A 228 -65.74 31.79 15.37
C VAL A 228 -66.07 32.99 16.26
N PHE A 229 -66.69 34.01 15.67
CA PHE A 229 -67.20 35.18 16.38
C PHE A 229 -68.60 35.53 15.85
N THR A 230 -69.41 36.17 16.69
CA THR A 230 -70.81 36.50 16.38
C THR A 230 -70.98 38.01 16.42
N ILE A 231 -71.69 38.58 15.44
CA ILE A 231 -71.96 40.02 15.34
C ILE A 231 -73.48 40.22 15.41
N GLY A 232 -73.92 41.16 16.24
CA GLY A 232 -75.34 41.40 16.52
C GLY A 232 -76.03 42.43 15.61
N ASP A 233 -75.26 43.28 14.93
CA ASP A 233 -75.79 44.27 13.98
C ASP A 233 -75.51 43.84 12.53
N ASP A 234 -76.54 43.91 11.67
CA ASP A 234 -76.47 43.51 10.26
C ASP A 234 -75.49 44.40 9.47
N LYS A 235 -75.39 45.69 9.82
CA LYS A 235 -74.42 46.61 9.18
C LYS A 235 -72.98 46.22 9.53
N GLU A 236 -72.73 45.86 10.78
CA GLU A 236 -71.41 45.41 11.23
C GLU A 236 -71.05 44.04 10.65
N ALA A 237 -72.03 43.15 10.48
CA ALA A 237 -71.84 41.85 9.84
C ALA A 237 -71.40 42.00 8.37
N GLN A 238 -71.99 42.95 7.63
CA GLN A 238 -71.58 43.25 6.26
C GLN A 238 -70.16 43.84 6.19
N ILE A 239 -69.79 44.71 7.15
CA ILE A 239 -68.44 45.27 7.24
C ILE A 239 -67.42 44.17 7.54
N ALA A 240 -67.70 43.29 8.50
CA ALA A 240 -66.83 42.17 8.84
C ALA A 240 -66.64 41.22 7.64
N LYS A 241 -67.72 40.92 6.91
CA LYS A 241 -67.67 40.12 5.68
C LYS A 241 -66.75 40.76 4.64
N LEU A 242 -66.92 42.06 4.37
CA LEU A 242 -66.11 42.79 3.40
C LEU A 242 -64.62 42.79 3.78
N LEU A 243 -64.31 42.97 5.06
CA LEU A 243 -62.94 42.94 5.56
C LEU A 243 -62.28 41.56 5.43
N LEU A 244 -63.03 40.48 5.70
CA LEU A 244 -62.52 39.12 5.55
C LEU A 244 -62.25 38.79 4.07
N GLU A 245 -63.14 39.20 3.16
CA GLU A 245 -62.96 39.02 1.72
C GLU A 245 -61.76 39.83 1.19
N GLN A 246 -61.61 41.10 1.58
CA GLN A 246 -60.47 41.93 1.18
C GLN A 246 -59.12 41.36 1.62
N ASN A 247 -59.08 40.68 2.77
CA ASN A 247 -57.88 40.06 3.30
C ASN A 247 -57.68 38.61 2.81
N ASN A 248 -58.50 38.13 1.85
CA ASN A 248 -58.47 36.76 1.32
C ASN A 248 -58.54 35.66 2.39
N ILE A 249 -59.30 35.90 3.47
CA ILE A 249 -59.50 34.92 4.52
C ILE A 249 -60.73 34.08 4.17
N ASN A 250 -60.59 32.76 4.15
CA ASN A 250 -61.74 31.85 3.95
C ASN A 250 -62.60 31.81 5.22
N PHE A 251 -63.88 32.16 5.11
CA PHE A 251 -64.84 32.12 6.21
C PHE A 251 -66.17 31.49 5.79
N GLU A 252 -66.89 30.93 6.75
CA GLU A 252 -68.29 30.54 6.59
C GLU A 252 -69.19 31.51 7.36
N TYR A 253 -70.18 32.09 6.69
CA TYR A 253 -71.17 32.98 7.29
C TYR A 253 -72.53 32.27 7.40
N LYS A 254 -73.08 32.22 8.61
CA LYS A 254 -74.44 31.74 8.88
C LYS A 254 -75.22 32.85 9.58
N ASN A 255 -76.33 33.27 8.97
CA ASN A 255 -77.27 34.21 9.57
C ASN A 255 -78.31 33.40 10.36
N TYR A 256 -78.49 33.70 11.65
CA TYR A 256 -79.41 33.00 12.55
C TYR A 256 -80.54 33.93 12.97
#